data_AF-A0AB33AJ38-F1
#
_entry.id   AF-A0AB33AJ38-F1
#
_cell.length_a   1.000
_cell.length_b   1.000
_cell.length_c   1.000
_cell.angle_alpha   90.00
_cell.angle_beta   90.00
_cell.angle_gamma   90.00
#
_symmetry.space_group_name_H-M   'P 1'
#
loop_
_entity.id
_entity.type
_entity.pdbx_description
1 polymer ?
#
loop_
_entity_poly.entity_id
_entity_poly.type
_entity_poly.pdbx_seq_one_letter_code
_entity_poly.pdbx_strand_id
1 'polypeptide(L)'
;MPTAEEWRSLAAKGIVELLDAEGAATQPGMEAKLADAKYAKLDSPIHPHHLTTARNRLLGAGTIERINERTRGGQVVATFVLADPSKAVLRIAGRKRLLHRRYLSWSSASTTEWGAPPIPAALERVIHRSLLEAAPHGYLLLRPEGGEVSQVAGKPVPGGSLDNAAFHTRVGADGLPSPTKLMPIEAKNVRQWIYPRTQELYQLLDKSARLRVANPSLPVMPIFVCRRVQFLTGKMAQQLGFHVIETWRQYVRPAVAHTDEDARKFEELNTELSYNLELHEDSVDPMVKQFTRVIPKRCDDAATRWGLFVSHPAVPDLIHRMRDDTISNAVRHDSLGELAAAAREVFSEHVDWFHEDDEGDHPDA
;
A
#
# COMPACT_ATOMS: atom_id res chain seq x y z
N MET A 1 -0.65 8.86 -25.20
CA MET A 1 -0.27 8.93 -23.77
C MET A 1 1.13 9.54 -23.69
N PRO A 2 1.44 10.35 -22.67
CA PRO A 2 2.79 10.89 -22.52
C PRO A 2 3.81 9.76 -22.33
N THR A 3 4.99 9.93 -22.90
CA THR A 3 6.16 9.06 -22.73
C THR A 3 6.71 9.15 -21.31
N ALA A 4 7.52 8.17 -20.90
CA ALA A 4 8.19 8.20 -19.60
C ALA A 4 9.03 9.46 -19.39
N GLU A 5 9.68 9.96 -20.45
CA GLU A 5 10.51 11.17 -20.37
C GLU A 5 9.69 12.46 -20.28
N GLU A 6 8.54 12.52 -20.95
CA GLU A 6 7.57 13.62 -20.77
C GLU A 6 7.05 13.66 -19.34
N TRP A 7 6.72 12.50 -18.75
CA TRP A 7 6.32 12.42 -17.34
C TRP A 7 7.44 12.85 -16.38
N ARG A 8 8.69 12.44 -16.64
CA ARG A 8 9.84 12.86 -15.82
C ARG A 8 10.12 14.37 -15.95
N SER A 9 9.95 14.94 -17.14
CA SER A 9 10.07 16.38 -17.36
C SER A 9 8.99 17.15 -16.62
N LEU A 10 7.75 16.67 -16.68
CA LEU A 10 6.63 17.23 -15.92
C LEU A 10 6.86 17.11 -14.41
N ALA A 11 7.41 15.99 -13.94
CA ALA A 11 7.79 15.75 -12.55
C ALA A 11 8.85 16.73 -12.07
N ALA A 12 9.89 16.97 -12.86
CA ALA A 12 10.94 17.93 -12.53
C ALA A 12 10.37 19.35 -12.38
N LYS A 13 9.54 19.77 -13.34
CA LYS A 13 8.83 21.06 -13.28
C LYS A 13 7.96 21.17 -12.02
N GLY A 14 7.15 20.14 -11.74
CA GLY A 14 6.29 20.11 -10.55
C GLY A 14 7.05 20.18 -9.23
N ILE A 15 8.21 19.50 -9.13
CA ILE A 15 9.07 19.58 -7.94
C ILE A 15 9.61 20.99 -7.76
N VAL A 16 10.15 21.61 -8.81
CA VAL A 16 10.70 22.98 -8.73
C VAL A 16 9.60 23.98 -8.36
N GLU A 17 8.43 23.93 -9.00
CA GLU A 17 7.30 24.82 -8.69
C GLU A 17 6.76 24.63 -7.27
N LEU A 18 6.77 23.39 -6.75
CA LEU A 18 6.38 23.11 -5.37
C LEU A 18 7.38 23.70 -4.39
N LEU A 19 8.67 23.53 -4.63
CA LEU A 19 9.73 24.04 -3.75
C LEU A 19 9.82 25.57 -3.79
N ASP A 20 9.57 26.19 -4.95
CA ASP A 20 9.44 27.64 -5.08
C ASP A 20 8.26 28.18 -4.26
N ALA A 21 7.09 27.52 -4.34
CA ALA A 21 5.89 27.95 -3.65
C ALA A 21 5.90 27.69 -2.14
N GLU A 22 6.42 26.54 -1.70
CA GLU A 22 6.37 26.10 -0.29
C GLU A 22 7.71 26.23 0.44
N GLY A 23 8.78 26.58 -0.26
CA GLY A 23 10.15 26.68 0.26
C GLY A 23 10.84 25.33 0.46
N ALA A 24 10.15 24.34 1.03
CA ALA A 24 10.71 23.02 1.31
C ALA A 24 9.66 21.90 1.31
N ALA A 25 10.08 20.69 0.95
CA ALA A 25 9.24 19.49 1.02
C ALA A 25 10.03 18.26 1.49
N THR A 26 9.36 17.31 2.16
CA THR A 26 9.88 15.94 2.32
C THR A 26 9.53 15.11 1.08
N GLN A 27 10.22 13.99 0.83
CA GLN A 27 9.85 13.09 -0.28
C GLN A 27 8.36 12.69 -0.23
N PRO A 28 7.82 12.20 0.91
CA PRO A 28 6.41 11.82 0.95
C PRO A 28 5.47 13.04 0.86
N GLY A 29 5.95 14.24 1.22
CA GLY A 29 5.24 15.50 1.01
C GLY A 29 5.14 15.90 -0.48
N MET A 30 6.18 15.65 -1.27
CA MET A 30 6.11 15.83 -2.72
C MET A 30 5.09 14.86 -3.35
N GLU A 31 5.16 13.58 -3.00
CA GLU A 31 4.21 12.57 -3.48
C GLU A 31 2.77 12.91 -3.08
N ALA A 32 2.56 13.36 -1.84
CA ALA A 32 1.27 13.81 -1.36
C ALA A 32 0.65 14.91 -2.24
N LYS A 33 1.45 15.90 -2.63
CA LYS A 33 0.98 17.10 -3.33
C LYS A 33 0.97 16.95 -4.85
N LEU A 34 1.87 16.15 -5.42
CA LEU A 34 2.07 16.00 -6.86
C LEU A 34 1.48 14.69 -7.42
N ALA A 35 1.34 13.65 -6.60
CA ALA A 35 0.84 12.32 -7.03
C ALA A 35 -0.57 12.01 -6.51
N ASP A 36 -0.87 12.37 -5.26
CA ASP A 36 -2.15 12.03 -4.64
C ASP A 36 -3.21 13.13 -4.81
N ALA A 37 -2.82 14.38 -4.62
CA ALA A 37 -3.66 15.52 -4.94
C ALA A 37 -3.48 15.92 -6.42
N LYS A 38 -4.55 16.42 -7.06
CA LYS A 38 -4.38 17.17 -8.31
C LYS A 38 -3.66 18.46 -7.94
N TYR A 39 -2.35 18.53 -8.19
CA TYR A 39 -1.61 19.77 -8.04
C TYR A 39 -2.22 20.81 -8.98
N ALA A 40 -2.65 21.95 -8.48
CA ALA A 40 -3.46 22.91 -9.24
C ALA A 40 -2.79 23.39 -10.54
N LYS A 41 -1.45 23.34 -10.61
CA LYS A 41 -0.64 23.74 -11.76
C LYS A 41 -0.39 22.61 -12.77
N LEU A 42 -0.87 21.40 -12.50
CA LEU A 42 -0.68 20.22 -13.35
C LEU A 42 -2.03 19.65 -13.82
N ASP A 43 -2.10 19.29 -15.09
CA ASP A 43 -3.31 18.73 -15.69
C ASP A 43 -3.59 17.30 -15.21
N SER A 44 -2.56 16.57 -14.75
CA SER A 44 -2.66 15.19 -14.29
C SER A 44 -1.72 14.90 -13.11
N PRO A 45 -2.13 14.05 -12.14
CA PRO A 45 -1.25 13.58 -11.08
C PRO A 45 -0.05 12.80 -11.65
N ILE A 46 1.10 12.93 -11.00
CA ILE A 46 2.36 12.33 -11.44
C ILE A 46 2.65 11.08 -10.62
N HIS A 47 2.89 9.94 -11.26
CA HIS A 47 3.22 8.71 -10.53
C HIS A 47 4.54 8.85 -9.73
N PRO A 48 4.62 8.30 -8.49
CA PRO A 48 5.79 8.50 -7.61
C PRO A 48 7.17 8.09 -8.17
N HIS A 49 7.24 7.07 -9.02
CA HIS A 49 8.53 6.66 -9.62
C HIS A 49 9.10 7.73 -10.57
N HIS A 50 8.25 8.47 -11.30
CA HIS A 50 8.68 9.63 -12.09
C HIS A 50 9.19 10.77 -11.20
N LEU A 51 8.53 11.02 -10.06
CA LEU A 51 9.01 11.99 -9.07
C LEU A 51 10.39 11.61 -8.50
N THR A 52 10.59 10.34 -8.18
CA THR A 52 11.87 9.82 -7.66
C THR A 52 13.00 10.03 -8.67
N THR A 53 12.79 9.61 -9.92
CA THR A 53 13.77 9.79 -11.00
C THR A 53 14.07 11.28 -11.24
N ALA A 54 13.03 12.12 -11.34
CA ALA A 54 13.18 13.55 -11.59
C ALA A 54 13.93 14.25 -10.44
N ARG A 55 13.61 13.93 -9.19
CA ARG A 55 14.32 14.44 -8.01
C ARG A 55 15.80 14.08 -8.04
N ASN A 56 16.14 12.82 -8.34
CA ASN A 56 17.53 12.37 -8.42
C ASN A 56 18.31 13.15 -9.51
N ARG A 57 17.68 13.41 -10.66
CA ARG A 57 18.26 14.25 -11.72
C ARG A 57 18.45 15.71 -11.27
N LEU A 58 17.46 16.30 -10.59
CA LEU A 58 17.56 17.67 -10.06
C LEU A 58 18.66 17.81 -8.99
N LEU A 59 18.86 16.79 -8.15
CA LEU A 59 19.97 16.72 -7.20
C LEU A 59 21.31 16.64 -7.92
N GLY A 60 21.43 15.75 -8.92
CA GLY A 60 22.65 15.58 -9.70
C GLY A 60 23.02 16.84 -10.50
N ALA A 61 22.03 17.62 -10.93
CA ALA A 61 22.20 18.90 -11.60
C ALA A 61 22.44 20.07 -10.64
N GLY A 62 22.39 19.87 -9.32
CA GLY A 62 22.53 20.94 -8.33
C GLY A 62 21.39 21.97 -8.36
N THR A 63 20.23 21.64 -8.93
CA THR A 63 19.04 22.53 -8.96
C THR A 63 18.31 22.55 -7.62
N ILE A 64 18.36 21.42 -6.91
CA ILE A 64 17.81 21.27 -5.57
C ILE A 64 18.87 20.70 -4.63
N GLU A 65 18.73 20.98 -3.35
CA GLU A 65 19.59 20.45 -2.30
C GLU A 65 18.82 19.51 -1.38
N ARG A 66 19.50 18.47 -0.88
CA ARG A 66 18.98 17.57 0.15
C ARG A 66 19.57 17.94 1.50
N ILE A 67 18.72 18.44 2.39
CA ILE A 67 19.06 18.74 3.77
C ILE A 67 18.71 17.54 4.64
N ASN A 68 19.73 16.90 5.21
CA ASN A 68 19.58 15.82 6.18
C ASN A 68 20.01 16.35 7.56
N GLU A 69 19.07 16.62 8.46
CA GLU A 69 19.45 16.87 9.86
C GLU A 69 18.58 16.12 10.85
N ARG A 70 19.17 15.86 12.01
CA ARG A 70 18.53 15.16 13.12
C ARG A 70 17.45 16.02 13.73
N THR A 71 16.31 15.40 13.98
CA THR A 71 15.29 15.96 14.86
C THR A 71 15.66 15.72 16.33
N ARG A 72 15.02 16.41 17.28
CA ARG A 72 15.27 16.25 18.74
C ARG A 72 15.16 14.80 19.27
N GLY A 73 14.66 13.83 18.49
CA GLY A 73 14.58 12.41 18.85
C GLY A 73 15.51 11.50 18.07
N GLY A 74 16.58 12.04 17.47
CA GLY A 74 17.63 11.25 16.84
C GLY A 74 17.35 10.80 15.40
N GLN A 75 16.09 10.72 14.97
CA GLN A 75 15.75 10.41 13.58
C GLN A 75 16.18 11.53 12.63
N VAL A 76 16.81 11.14 11.52
CA VAL A 76 17.17 12.00 10.40
C VAL A 76 16.00 12.00 9.41
N VAL A 77 15.44 13.18 9.13
CA VAL A 77 14.41 13.35 8.10
C VAL A 77 14.99 14.22 7.00
N ALA A 78 14.95 13.71 5.77
CA ALA A 78 15.38 14.46 4.59
C ALA A 78 14.32 15.48 4.17
N THR A 79 14.75 16.70 3.93
CA THR A 79 13.96 17.74 3.23
C THR A 79 14.73 18.22 2.02
N PHE A 80 13.98 18.59 0.99
CA PHE A 80 14.51 19.12 -0.25
C PHE A 80 14.11 20.59 -0.38
N VAL A 81 15.01 21.38 -0.93
CA VAL A 81 14.88 22.83 -1.13
C VAL A 81 15.50 23.20 -2.48
N LEU A 82 15.18 24.35 -3.04
CA LEU A 82 15.94 24.92 -4.16
C LEU A 82 17.38 25.23 -3.71
N ALA A 83 18.32 25.21 -4.65
CA ALA A 83 19.73 25.54 -4.38
C ALA A 83 19.90 26.94 -3.78
N ASP A 84 20.95 27.11 -2.97
CA ASP A 84 21.27 28.33 -2.23
C ASP A 84 20.12 28.83 -1.32
N PRO A 85 19.60 27.99 -0.40
CA PRO A 85 18.40 28.30 0.36
C PRO A 85 18.62 29.46 1.35
N SER A 86 17.67 30.40 1.39
CA SER A 86 17.66 31.45 2.40
C SER A 86 17.43 30.88 3.82
N LYS A 87 17.81 31.64 4.85
CA LYS A 87 17.50 31.29 6.26
C LYS A 87 15.99 31.09 6.51
N ALA A 88 15.12 31.75 5.76
CA ALA A 88 13.67 31.56 5.88
C ALA A 88 13.25 30.18 5.37
N VAL A 89 13.78 29.76 4.22
CA VAL A 89 13.56 28.42 3.64
C VAL A 89 14.06 27.33 4.58
N LEU A 90 15.24 27.51 5.19
CA LEU A 90 15.78 26.56 6.16
C LEU A 90 14.88 26.39 7.40
N ARG A 91 14.22 27.47 7.87
CA ARG A 91 13.23 27.38 8.96
C ARG A 91 11.99 26.58 8.54
N ILE A 92 11.53 26.75 7.30
CA ILE A 92 10.40 25.99 6.76
C ILE A 92 10.77 24.51 6.65
N ALA A 93 11.96 24.18 6.14
CA ALA A 93 12.48 22.81 6.11
C ALA A 93 12.52 22.20 7.53
N GLY A 94 12.95 22.96 8.53
CA GLY A 94 12.87 22.55 9.95
C GLY A 94 11.46 22.19 10.40
N ARG A 95 10.46 23.03 10.07
CA ARG A 95 9.05 22.79 10.38
C ARG A 95 8.52 21.52 9.69
N LYS A 96 8.78 21.34 8.40
CA LYS A 96 8.36 20.15 7.65
C LYS A 96 8.95 18.85 8.24
N ARG A 97 10.21 18.88 8.69
CA ARG A 97 10.83 17.73 9.40
C ARG A 97 10.15 17.41 10.72
N LEU A 98 9.79 18.42 11.52
CA LEU A 98 9.08 18.21 12.78
C LEU A 98 7.72 17.56 12.55
N LEU A 99 6.97 18.01 11.54
CA LEU A 99 5.68 17.42 11.18
C LEU A 99 5.84 15.99 10.65
N HIS A 100 6.81 15.74 9.78
CA HIS A 100 7.04 14.39 9.27
C HIS A 100 7.50 13.42 10.36
N ARG A 101 8.32 13.88 11.32
CA ARG A 101 8.66 13.07 12.49
C ARG A 101 7.43 12.70 13.32
N ARG A 102 6.50 13.64 13.52
CA ARG A 102 5.23 13.33 14.20
C ARG A 102 4.46 12.24 13.44
N TYR A 103 4.40 12.32 12.12
CA TYR A 103 3.84 11.24 11.30
C TYR A 103 4.56 9.90 11.55
N LEU A 104 5.89 9.88 11.53
CA LEU A 104 6.68 8.66 11.79
C LEU A 104 6.39 8.07 13.17
N SER A 105 6.15 8.92 14.18
CA SER A 105 5.76 8.46 15.52
C SER A 105 4.40 7.76 15.57
N TRP A 106 3.53 8.01 14.59
CA TRP A 106 2.24 7.34 14.46
C TRP A 106 2.27 6.12 13.53
N SER A 107 3.25 6.05 12.62
CA SER A 107 3.34 4.99 11.61
C SER A 107 4.22 3.81 12.01
N SER A 108 5.33 4.06 12.71
CA SER A 108 6.42 3.07 12.80
C SER A 108 7.16 3.08 14.14
N ALA A 109 6.71 3.85 15.14
CA ALA A 109 7.37 3.87 16.43
C ALA A 109 7.27 2.50 17.13
N SER A 110 8.42 1.93 17.49
CA SER A 110 8.54 0.62 18.16
C SER A 110 7.93 0.61 19.57
N THR A 111 7.69 1.78 20.16
CA THR A 111 7.07 1.93 21.47
C THR A 111 6.12 3.11 21.38
N THR A 112 4.83 2.83 21.53
CA THR A 112 3.81 3.87 21.60
C THR A 112 3.04 3.71 22.90
N GLU A 113 2.53 4.83 23.46
CA GLU A 113 1.63 4.79 24.62
C GLU A 113 0.31 4.06 24.32
N TRP A 114 0.02 3.84 23.04
CA TRP A 114 -1.18 3.18 22.53
C TRP A 114 -0.99 1.66 22.28
N GLY A 115 0.16 1.10 22.66
CA GLY A 115 0.57 -0.27 22.31
C GLY A 115 1.07 -0.32 20.87
N ALA A 116 0.16 -0.58 19.93
CA ALA A 116 0.46 -0.60 18.49
C ALA A 116 0.47 0.81 17.88
N PRO A 117 1.32 1.08 16.87
CA PRO A 117 1.34 2.35 16.16
C PRO A 117 -0.06 2.76 15.65
N PRO A 118 -0.52 4.01 15.91
CA PRO A 118 -1.87 4.46 15.57
C PRO A 118 -2.30 4.33 14.11
N ILE A 119 -1.38 4.43 13.15
CA ILE A 119 -1.74 4.37 11.72
C ILE A 119 -2.03 2.92 11.28
N PRO A 120 -1.11 1.95 11.43
CA PRO A 120 -1.40 0.54 11.19
C PRO A 120 -2.66 0.05 11.92
N ALA A 121 -2.72 0.29 13.24
CA ALA A 121 -3.80 -0.21 14.08
C ALA A 121 -5.20 0.33 13.70
N ALA A 122 -5.27 1.55 13.16
CA ALA A 122 -6.55 2.11 12.70
C ALA A 122 -7.08 1.38 11.46
N LEU A 123 -6.21 1.11 10.47
CA LEU A 123 -6.64 0.43 9.24
C LEU A 123 -7.12 -1.00 9.55
N GLU A 124 -6.40 -1.74 10.40
CA GLU A 124 -6.82 -3.08 10.84
C GLU A 124 -8.21 -3.06 11.49
N ARG A 125 -8.48 -2.07 12.35
CA ARG A 125 -9.79 -1.89 13.00
C ARG A 125 -10.89 -1.54 12.00
N VAL A 126 -10.64 -0.61 11.07
CA VAL A 126 -11.60 -0.25 10.01
C VAL A 126 -11.96 -1.47 9.16
N ILE A 127 -10.97 -2.29 8.79
CA ILE A 127 -11.18 -3.54 8.04
C ILE A 127 -12.04 -4.50 8.85
N HIS A 128 -11.66 -4.77 10.09
CA HIS A 128 -12.37 -5.71 10.95
C HIS A 128 -13.84 -5.28 11.16
N ARG A 129 -14.08 -4.01 11.48
CA ARG A 129 -15.43 -3.46 11.68
C ARG A 129 -16.26 -3.48 10.40
N SER A 130 -15.68 -3.11 9.27
CA SER A 130 -16.36 -3.17 7.97
C SER A 130 -16.69 -4.61 7.55
N LEU A 131 -15.82 -5.57 7.87
CA LEU A 131 -16.05 -6.98 7.60
C LEU A 131 -17.11 -7.60 8.52
N LEU A 132 -17.13 -7.22 9.81
CA LEU A 132 -18.21 -7.58 10.74
C LEU A 132 -19.56 -7.07 10.27
N GLU A 133 -19.64 -5.82 9.82
CA GLU A 133 -20.86 -5.26 9.25
C GLU A 133 -21.29 -6.00 7.97
N ALA A 134 -20.33 -6.44 7.16
CA ALA A 134 -20.59 -7.24 5.96
C ALA A 134 -20.92 -8.73 6.27
N ALA A 135 -20.80 -9.20 7.51
CA ALA A 135 -21.00 -10.61 7.87
C ALA A 135 -22.34 -11.21 7.39
N PRO A 136 -23.49 -10.51 7.49
CA PRO A 136 -24.77 -11.01 6.96
C PRO A 136 -24.78 -11.30 5.45
N HIS A 137 -23.79 -10.79 4.70
CA HIS A 137 -23.63 -11.02 3.28
C HIS A 137 -22.77 -12.26 2.94
N GLY A 138 -22.74 -13.25 3.85
CA GLY A 138 -22.11 -14.54 3.61
C GLY A 138 -20.69 -14.67 4.12
N TYR A 139 -20.21 -13.75 4.98
CA TYR A 139 -18.90 -13.84 5.62
C TYR A 139 -18.98 -14.45 7.01
N LEU A 140 -18.16 -15.45 7.26
CA LEU A 140 -17.88 -16.01 8.58
C LEU A 140 -16.45 -15.68 8.96
N LEU A 141 -16.26 -14.68 9.82
CA LEU A 141 -14.93 -14.28 10.29
C LEU A 141 -14.33 -15.40 11.16
N LEU A 142 -13.03 -15.64 11.00
CA LEU A 142 -12.32 -16.62 11.83
C LEU A 142 -12.08 -16.10 13.27
N ARG A 143 -12.08 -14.77 13.44
CA ARG A 143 -11.88 -14.05 14.71
C ARG A 143 -12.88 -12.90 14.83
N PRO A 144 -14.19 -13.17 15.07
CA PRO A 144 -15.21 -12.12 15.18
C PRO A 144 -14.99 -11.16 16.34
N GLU A 145 -14.26 -11.56 17.38
CA GLU A 145 -13.85 -10.74 18.52
C GLU A 145 -12.68 -9.79 18.22
N GLY A 146 -12.01 -9.98 17.08
CA GLY A 146 -10.84 -9.21 16.66
C GLY A 146 -9.49 -9.87 16.98
N GLY A 147 -8.43 -9.19 16.56
CA GLY A 147 -7.05 -9.68 16.61
C GLY A 147 -6.66 -10.53 15.40
N GLU A 148 -5.39 -10.89 15.35
CA GLU A 148 -4.80 -11.63 14.24
C GLU A 148 -5.31 -13.08 14.15
N VAL A 149 -5.31 -13.64 12.94
CA VAL A 149 -5.65 -15.04 12.66
C VAL A 149 -4.37 -15.84 12.53
N SER A 150 -4.01 -16.60 13.56
CA SER A 150 -2.80 -17.42 13.59
C SER A 150 -2.99 -18.83 13.03
N GLN A 151 -4.23 -19.28 12.88
CA GLN A 151 -4.56 -20.63 12.39
C GLN A 151 -5.71 -20.61 11.37
N VAL A 152 -5.59 -21.45 10.34
CA VAL A 152 -6.61 -21.70 9.33
C VAL A 152 -6.72 -23.21 9.12
N ALA A 153 -7.94 -23.74 9.10
CA ALA A 153 -8.21 -25.17 8.97
C ALA A 153 -7.41 -26.04 9.98
N GLY A 154 -7.28 -25.56 11.22
CA GLY A 154 -6.57 -26.25 12.30
C GLY A 154 -5.04 -26.27 12.17
N LYS A 155 -4.47 -25.55 11.20
CA LYS A 155 -3.01 -25.44 10.99
C LYS A 155 -2.55 -23.99 11.17
N PRO A 156 -1.31 -23.76 11.64
CA PRO A 156 -0.72 -22.43 11.67
C PRO A 156 -0.71 -21.78 10.27
N VAL A 157 -0.94 -20.47 10.21
CA VAL A 157 -0.76 -19.71 8.97
C VAL A 157 0.74 -19.71 8.59
N PRO A 158 1.11 -20.15 7.38
CA PRO A 158 2.50 -20.17 6.94
C PRO A 158 3.14 -18.79 6.95
N GLY A 159 4.26 -18.64 7.66
CA GLY A 159 4.98 -17.38 7.75
C GLY A 159 4.33 -16.31 8.64
N GLY A 160 3.44 -16.69 9.57
CA GLY A 160 2.90 -15.80 10.60
C GLY A 160 1.42 -15.46 10.39
N SER A 161 0.80 -14.89 11.42
CA SER A 161 -0.64 -14.59 11.46
C SER A 161 -1.10 -13.67 10.34
N LEU A 162 -2.37 -13.73 9.96
CA LEU A 162 -3.03 -12.74 9.11
C LEU A 162 -3.67 -11.63 9.94
N ASP A 163 -3.71 -10.40 9.42
CA ASP A 163 -4.43 -9.30 10.07
C ASP A 163 -5.94 -9.61 10.19
N ASN A 164 -6.52 -10.23 9.17
CA ASN A 164 -7.88 -10.76 9.23
C ASN A 164 -8.08 -11.95 8.29
N ALA A 165 -9.15 -12.71 8.51
CA ALA A 165 -9.60 -13.73 7.58
C ALA A 165 -11.08 -14.05 7.77
N ALA A 166 -11.76 -14.37 6.68
CA ALA A 166 -13.11 -14.89 6.70
C ALA A 166 -13.29 -16.02 5.71
N PHE A 167 -14.23 -16.91 6.00
CA PHE A 167 -14.84 -17.76 4.98
C PHE A 167 -15.99 -17.00 4.32
N HIS A 168 -16.09 -17.06 3.00
CA HIS A 168 -17.19 -16.47 2.24
C HIS A 168 -17.98 -17.55 1.49
N THR A 169 -19.30 -17.56 1.68
CA THR A 169 -20.22 -18.48 1.03
C THR A 169 -21.41 -17.68 0.48
N ARG A 170 -21.71 -17.85 -0.81
CA ARG A 170 -22.90 -17.26 -1.45
C ARG A 170 -23.96 -18.32 -1.70
N VAL A 171 -25.21 -17.90 -1.82
CA VAL A 171 -26.27 -18.75 -2.38
C VAL A 171 -26.16 -18.71 -3.91
N GLY A 172 -26.08 -19.87 -4.53
CA GLY A 172 -26.06 -20.06 -5.98
C GLY A 172 -27.42 -19.77 -6.62
N ALA A 173 -27.45 -19.72 -7.95
CA ALA A 173 -28.68 -19.49 -8.70
C ALA A 173 -29.72 -20.62 -8.54
N ASP A 174 -29.28 -21.80 -8.14
CA ASP A 174 -30.07 -22.99 -7.79
C ASP A 174 -30.61 -22.96 -6.35
N GLY A 175 -30.31 -21.91 -5.58
CA GLY A 175 -30.68 -21.79 -4.18
C GLY A 175 -29.79 -22.58 -3.22
N LEU A 176 -28.74 -23.25 -3.70
CA LEU A 176 -27.80 -24.00 -2.86
C LEU A 176 -26.58 -23.16 -2.48
N PRO A 177 -25.93 -23.42 -1.33
CA PRO A 177 -24.66 -22.80 -1.01
C PRO A 177 -23.59 -23.12 -2.08
N SER A 178 -22.99 -22.09 -2.66
CA SER A 178 -21.80 -22.22 -3.51
C SER A 178 -20.59 -22.66 -2.67
N PRO A 179 -19.53 -23.19 -3.28
CA PRO A 179 -18.31 -23.55 -2.56
C PRO A 179 -17.77 -22.40 -1.72
N THR A 180 -17.54 -22.68 -0.43
CA THR A 180 -16.95 -21.76 0.54
C THR A 180 -15.51 -21.45 0.16
N LYS A 181 -15.12 -20.18 0.31
CA LYS A 181 -13.79 -19.68 -0.04
C LYS A 181 -13.14 -19.06 1.17
N LEU A 182 -11.86 -19.29 1.35
CA LEU A 182 -11.06 -18.55 2.32
C LEU A 182 -10.68 -17.19 1.72
N MET A 183 -10.84 -16.15 2.53
CA MET A 183 -10.48 -14.77 2.22
C MET A 183 -9.41 -14.29 3.20
N PRO A 184 -8.11 -14.59 2.98
CA PRO A 184 -7.03 -14.02 3.78
C PRO A 184 -6.93 -12.52 3.52
N ILE A 185 -6.82 -11.72 4.58
CA ILE A 185 -6.75 -10.26 4.48
C ILE A 185 -5.49 -9.76 5.19
N GLU A 186 -4.74 -8.90 4.49
CA GLU A 186 -3.59 -8.18 5.02
C GLU A 186 -3.72 -6.69 4.70
N ALA A 187 -3.27 -5.87 5.63
CA ALA A 187 -3.42 -4.43 5.63
C ALA A 187 -2.06 -3.75 5.72
N LYS A 188 -1.82 -2.80 4.82
CA LYS A 188 -0.60 -1.99 4.84
C LYS A 188 -0.96 -0.52 4.72
N ASN A 189 -1.03 0.12 5.88
CA ASN A 189 -1.33 1.55 5.99
C ASN A 189 -0.04 2.38 5.87
N VAL A 190 0.64 2.30 4.72
CA VAL A 190 1.87 3.04 4.42
C VAL A 190 1.62 4.19 3.43
N ARG A 191 2.53 5.19 3.41
CA ARG A 191 2.46 6.34 2.48
C ARG A 191 3.00 6.02 1.08
N GLN A 192 3.79 4.97 0.92
CA GLN A 192 4.21 4.52 -0.41
C GLN A 192 3.00 4.01 -1.19
N TRP A 193 3.09 4.05 -2.52
CA TRP A 193 2.18 3.32 -3.38
C TRP A 193 2.64 1.87 -3.47
N ILE A 194 1.69 0.96 -3.62
CA ILE A 194 1.98 -0.47 -3.74
C ILE A 194 2.15 -0.81 -5.22
N TYR A 195 3.38 -1.14 -5.60
CA TYR A 195 3.79 -1.55 -6.93
C TYR A 195 3.84 -3.09 -7.03
N PRO A 196 3.90 -3.66 -8.25
CA PRO A 196 4.05 -5.11 -8.41
C PRO A 196 5.29 -5.69 -7.72
N ARG A 197 6.34 -4.87 -7.49
CA ARG A 197 7.59 -5.27 -6.82
C ARG A 197 7.60 -5.05 -5.30
N THR A 198 6.57 -4.43 -4.73
CA THR A 198 6.53 -4.04 -3.31
C THR A 198 6.46 -5.26 -2.40
N GLN A 199 7.42 -5.39 -1.48
CA GLN A 199 7.56 -6.56 -0.59
C GLN A 199 6.31 -6.87 0.22
N GLU A 200 5.63 -5.83 0.70
CA GLU A 200 4.50 -5.96 1.60
C GLU A 200 3.31 -6.66 0.94
N LEU A 201 3.17 -6.54 -0.39
CA LEU A 201 2.18 -7.29 -1.17
C LEU A 201 2.43 -8.81 -1.03
N TYR A 202 3.70 -9.21 -1.11
CA TYR A 202 4.09 -10.62 -1.09
C TYR A 202 3.98 -11.27 0.28
N GLN A 203 3.86 -10.49 1.37
CA GLN A 203 3.52 -11.04 2.68
C GLN A 203 2.16 -11.75 2.65
N LEU A 204 1.16 -11.16 1.99
CA LEU A 204 -0.16 -11.78 1.81
C LEU A 204 -0.14 -12.90 0.78
N LEU A 205 0.49 -12.64 -0.38
CA LEU A 205 0.48 -13.59 -1.50
C LEU A 205 1.19 -14.90 -1.11
N ASP A 206 2.30 -14.83 -0.37
CA ASP A 206 3.03 -16.01 0.13
C ASP A 206 2.18 -16.82 1.11
N LYS A 207 1.58 -16.16 2.13
CA LYS A 207 0.65 -16.80 3.08
C LYS A 207 -0.47 -17.52 2.33
N SER A 208 -1.08 -16.84 1.37
CA SER A 208 -2.22 -17.35 0.60
C SER A 208 -1.86 -18.48 -0.35
N ALA A 209 -0.69 -18.42 -1.00
CA ALA A 209 -0.19 -19.47 -1.87
C ALA A 209 0.08 -20.75 -1.06
N ARG A 210 0.78 -20.61 0.07
CA ARG A 210 1.08 -21.74 0.96
C ARG A 210 -0.16 -22.35 1.59
N LEU A 211 -1.16 -21.53 1.97
CA LEU A 211 -2.46 -22.03 2.43
C LEU A 211 -3.17 -22.85 1.36
N ARG A 212 -3.13 -22.41 0.10
CA ARG A 212 -3.74 -23.10 -1.04
C ARG A 212 -3.00 -24.39 -1.42
N VAL A 213 -1.67 -24.41 -1.33
CA VAL A 213 -0.85 -25.62 -1.54
C VAL A 213 -1.08 -26.64 -0.43
N ALA A 214 -1.12 -26.19 0.83
CA ALA A 214 -1.35 -27.07 1.98
C ALA A 214 -2.78 -27.60 2.07
N ASN A 215 -3.74 -26.96 1.38
CA ASN A 215 -5.16 -27.33 1.36
C ASN A 215 -5.71 -27.28 -0.07
N PRO A 216 -5.42 -28.27 -0.93
CA PRO A 216 -5.74 -28.18 -2.35
C PRO A 216 -7.22 -28.03 -2.69
N SER A 217 -8.11 -28.49 -1.81
CA SER A 217 -9.56 -28.40 -1.97
C SER A 217 -10.16 -27.10 -1.45
N LEU A 218 -9.37 -26.21 -0.82
CA LEU A 218 -9.83 -24.95 -0.27
C LEU A 218 -9.58 -23.83 -1.29
N PRO A 219 -10.61 -23.24 -1.91
CA PRO A 219 -10.43 -22.04 -2.72
C PRO A 219 -9.97 -20.88 -1.84
N VAL A 220 -8.98 -20.14 -2.31
CA VAL A 220 -8.39 -18.99 -1.61
C VAL A 220 -8.46 -17.79 -2.54
N MET A 221 -8.97 -16.65 -2.05
CA MET A 221 -8.86 -15.37 -2.74
C MET A 221 -8.18 -14.36 -1.80
N PRO A 222 -6.92 -13.99 -2.04
CA PRO A 222 -6.22 -13.01 -1.22
C PRO A 222 -6.85 -11.62 -1.35
N ILE A 223 -6.97 -10.89 -0.25
CA ILE A 223 -7.44 -9.50 -0.21
C ILE A 223 -6.37 -8.63 0.43
N PHE A 224 -5.81 -7.71 -0.33
CA PHE A 224 -4.83 -6.75 0.14
C PHE A 224 -5.48 -5.39 0.33
N VAL A 225 -5.31 -4.76 1.49
CA VAL A 225 -5.85 -3.43 1.78
C VAL A 225 -4.71 -2.45 1.97
N CYS A 226 -4.72 -1.37 1.19
CA CYS A 226 -3.66 -0.37 1.26
C CYS A 226 -4.19 1.04 0.98
N ARG A 227 -3.37 2.05 1.26
CA ARG A 227 -3.74 3.43 0.92
C ARG A 227 -3.91 3.64 -0.58
N ARG A 228 -2.88 3.27 -1.35
CA ARG A 228 -2.78 3.52 -2.79
C ARG A 228 -2.13 2.35 -3.48
N VAL A 229 -2.68 1.98 -4.63
CA VAL A 229 -2.13 0.97 -5.51
C VAL A 229 -1.67 1.62 -6.80
N GLN A 230 -0.57 1.14 -7.35
CA GLN A 230 -0.18 1.51 -8.70
C GLN A 230 -0.99 0.71 -9.72
N PHE A 231 -1.25 1.32 -10.88
CA PHE A 231 -2.10 0.78 -11.93
C PHE A 231 -1.76 -0.66 -12.38
N LEU A 232 -0.47 -0.97 -12.57
CA LEU A 232 0.00 -2.30 -12.93
C LEU A 232 -0.24 -3.32 -11.82
N THR A 233 -0.14 -2.94 -10.54
CA THR A 233 -0.56 -3.82 -9.43
C THR A 233 -2.05 -4.15 -9.53
N GLY A 234 -2.89 -3.19 -9.93
CA GLY A 234 -4.31 -3.43 -10.18
C GLY A 234 -4.55 -4.44 -11.32
N LYS A 235 -3.78 -4.33 -12.42
CA LYS A 235 -3.80 -5.32 -13.51
C LYS A 235 -3.30 -6.70 -13.06
N MET A 236 -2.21 -6.73 -12.29
CA MET A 236 -1.68 -7.95 -11.68
C MET A 236 -2.71 -8.62 -10.78
N ALA A 237 -3.44 -7.86 -9.96
CA ALA A 237 -4.51 -8.38 -9.11
C ALA A 237 -5.62 -9.07 -9.92
N GLN A 238 -6.05 -8.46 -11.01
CA GLN A 238 -7.04 -9.03 -11.91
C GLN A 238 -6.55 -10.33 -12.55
N GLN A 239 -5.33 -10.32 -13.10
CA GLN A 239 -4.79 -11.48 -13.81
C GLN A 239 -4.46 -12.65 -12.86
N LEU A 240 -3.87 -12.38 -11.70
CA LEU A 240 -3.45 -13.44 -10.78
C LEU A 240 -4.57 -13.93 -9.86
N GLY A 241 -5.67 -13.17 -9.72
CA GLY A 241 -6.81 -13.60 -8.90
C GLY A 241 -6.77 -13.17 -7.44
N PHE A 242 -6.09 -12.07 -7.12
CA PHE A 242 -6.22 -11.40 -5.81
C PHE A 242 -7.03 -10.10 -5.93
N HIS A 243 -7.49 -9.58 -4.80
CA HIS A 243 -8.24 -8.33 -4.73
C HIS A 243 -7.47 -7.28 -3.96
N VAL A 244 -7.50 -6.04 -4.45
CA VAL A 244 -6.92 -4.88 -3.75
C VAL A 244 -8.04 -3.92 -3.38
N ILE A 245 -8.06 -3.49 -2.12
CA ILE A 245 -8.92 -2.40 -1.64
C ILE A 245 -8.03 -1.18 -1.39
N GLU A 246 -8.23 -0.13 -2.18
CA GLU A 246 -7.59 1.17 -1.97
C GLU A 246 -8.46 2.05 -1.07
N THR A 247 -7.89 2.56 0.02
CA THR A 247 -8.60 3.48 0.93
C THR A 247 -8.47 4.95 0.52
N TRP A 248 -7.46 5.29 -0.30
CA TRP A 248 -7.09 6.66 -0.74
C TRP A 248 -6.67 7.62 0.37
N ARG A 249 -6.85 7.23 1.63
CA ARG A 249 -6.54 7.97 2.85
C ARG A 249 -5.88 7.06 3.86
N GLN A 250 -5.07 7.60 4.76
CA GLN A 250 -4.53 6.82 5.86
C GLN A 250 -5.39 7.05 7.09
N TYR A 251 -6.05 5.99 7.55
CA TYR A 251 -6.75 6.02 8.82
C TYR A 251 -5.76 6.13 9.98
N VAL A 252 -6.11 6.88 11.01
CA VAL A 252 -5.33 7.11 12.22
C VAL A 252 -6.26 6.98 13.40
N ARG A 253 -5.81 6.35 14.48
CA ARG A 253 -6.65 6.18 15.67
C ARG A 253 -7.05 7.55 16.24
N PRO A 254 -8.34 7.79 16.56
CA PRO A 254 -8.80 9.04 17.17
C PRO A 254 -8.05 9.44 18.44
N ALA A 255 -7.45 8.46 19.16
CA ALA A 255 -6.64 8.68 20.36
C ALA A 255 -5.47 9.67 20.17
N VAL A 256 -4.96 9.85 18.94
CA VAL A 256 -3.88 10.81 18.67
C VAL A 256 -4.34 12.28 18.70
N ALA A 257 -5.65 12.51 18.81
CA ALA A 257 -6.30 13.83 18.82
C ALA A 257 -7.32 13.94 19.97
N HIS A 258 -6.97 13.41 21.15
CA HIS A 258 -7.85 13.35 22.31
C HIS A 258 -7.98 14.69 23.07
N THR A 259 -7.08 15.65 22.84
CA THR A 259 -7.16 17.03 23.33
C THR A 259 -7.24 18.03 22.19
N ASP A 260 -7.72 19.25 22.46
CA ASP A 260 -7.74 20.35 21.47
C ASP A 260 -6.34 20.66 20.93
N GLU A 261 -5.30 20.57 21.76
CA GLU A 261 -3.93 20.81 21.33
C GLU A 261 -3.46 19.72 20.35
N ASP A 262 -3.82 18.46 20.61
CA ASP A 262 -3.47 17.33 19.76
C ASP A 262 -4.26 17.29 18.46
N ALA A 263 -5.55 17.66 18.50
CA ALA A 263 -6.37 17.88 17.32
C ALA A 263 -5.74 18.96 16.42
N ARG A 264 -5.31 20.10 16.98
CA ARG A 264 -4.60 21.14 16.24
C ARG A 264 -3.30 20.65 15.62
N LYS A 265 -2.50 19.84 16.35
CA LYS A 265 -1.24 19.24 15.82
C LYS A 265 -1.51 18.26 14.69
N PHE A 266 -2.61 17.51 14.76
CA PHE A 266 -3.06 16.62 13.69
C PHE A 266 -3.45 17.41 12.45
N GLU A 267 -4.26 18.46 12.60
CA GLU A 267 -4.67 19.34 11.51
C GLU A 267 -3.48 20.05 10.85
N GLU A 268 -2.53 20.55 11.65
CA GLU A 268 -1.30 21.20 11.17
C GLU A 268 -0.51 20.25 10.26
N LEU A 269 -0.28 19.02 10.72
CA LEU A 269 0.41 17.99 9.94
C LEU A 269 -0.33 17.68 8.64
N ASN A 270 -1.64 17.44 8.74
CA ASN A 270 -2.44 17.02 7.58
C ASN A 270 -2.54 18.13 6.54
N THR A 271 -2.65 19.39 6.96
CA THR A 271 -2.71 20.56 6.09
C THR A 271 -1.37 20.82 5.41
N GLU A 272 -0.29 20.84 6.19
CA GLU A 272 1.01 21.25 5.67
C GLU A 272 1.75 20.20 4.87
N LEU A 273 1.55 18.93 5.19
CA LEU A 273 2.16 17.81 4.45
C LEU A 273 1.19 17.19 3.44
N SER A 274 -0.10 17.52 3.51
CA SER A 274 -1.15 17.00 2.62
C SER A 274 -1.27 15.48 2.67
N TYR A 275 -1.07 14.87 3.84
CA TYR A 275 -1.01 13.40 3.99
C TYR A 275 -2.35 12.69 3.88
N ASN A 276 -3.46 13.43 3.78
CA ASN A 276 -4.82 12.88 3.70
C ASN A 276 -5.06 11.84 4.81
N LEU A 277 -4.72 12.23 6.04
CA LEU A 277 -4.97 11.46 7.24
C LEU A 277 -6.42 11.66 7.67
N GLU A 278 -7.04 10.59 8.19
CA GLU A 278 -8.39 10.63 8.73
C GLU A 278 -8.45 9.95 10.09
N LEU A 279 -9.04 10.62 11.09
CA LEU A 279 -9.25 10.06 12.42
C LEU A 279 -10.46 9.11 12.37
N HIS A 280 -10.22 7.81 12.26
CA HIS A 280 -11.29 6.81 12.18
C HIS A 280 -10.78 5.40 12.51
N GLU A 281 -11.57 4.63 13.26
CA GLU A 281 -11.29 3.22 13.56
C GLU A 281 -12.56 2.34 13.56
N ASP A 282 -13.65 2.79 12.95
CA ASP A 282 -14.91 2.05 12.82
C ASP A 282 -15.18 1.63 11.36
N SER A 283 -16.32 1.00 11.08
CA SER A 283 -16.69 0.63 9.72
C SER A 283 -16.84 1.86 8.81
N VAL A 284 -16.50 1.68 7.53
CA VAL A 284 -16.62 2.72 6.51
C VAL A 284 -17.37 2.21 5.30
N ASP A 285 -18.37 2.97 4.86
CA ASP A 285 -19.21 2.68 3.69
C ASP A 285 -18.43 2.20 2.45
N PRO A 286 -17.33 2.86 2.03
CA PRO A 286 -16.59 2.40 0.85
C PRO A 286 -16.03 0.98 1.01
N MET A 287 -15.58 0.61 2.20
CA MET A 287 -15.01 -0.71 2.47
C MET A 287 -16.11 -1.77 2.66
N VAL A 288 -17.20 -1.43 3.35
CA VAL A 288 -18.40 -2.28 3.43
C VAL A 288 -18.93 -2.59 2.02
N LYS A 289 -18.95 -1.60 1.11
CA LYS A 289 -19.33 -1.80 -0.31
C LYS A 289 -18.38 -2.74 -1.05
N GLN A 290 -17.09 -2.75 -0.74
CA GLN A 290 -16.16 -3.73 -1.32
C GLN A 290 -16.58 -5.15 -0.94
N PHE A 291 -16.81 -5.41 0.35
CA PHE A 291 -17.19 -6.73 0.85
C PHE A 291 -18.60 -7.15 0.42
N THR A 292 -19.56 -6.24 0.37
CA THR A 292 -20.97 -6.57 0.10
C THR A 292 -21.35 -6.55 -1.38
N ARG A 293 -20.63 -5.81 -2.24
CA ARG A 293 -21.01 -5.61 -3.65
C ARG A 293 -19.94 -5.94 -4.67
N VAL A 294 -18.67 -5.68 -4.37
CA VAL A 294 -17.58 -5.82 -5.36
C VAL A 294 -16.99 -7.23 -5.32
N ILE A 295 -16.48 -7.63 -4.15
CA ILE A 295 -15.85 -8.95 -3.94
C ILE A 295 -16.82 -10.08 -4.32
N PRO A 296 -18.11 -10.09 -3.91
CA PRO A 296 -19.01 -11.19 -4.22
C PRO A 296 -19.22 -11.42 -5.73
N LYS A 297 -19.08 -10.37 -6.56
CA LYS A 297 -19.25 -10.47 -8.02
C LYS A 297 -18.09 -11.16 -8.72
N ARG A 298 -16.88 -11.11 -8.14
CA ARG A 298 -15.65 -11.61 -8.79
C ARG A 298 -14.93 -12.71 -8.02
N CYS A 299 -15.37 -13.04 -6.80
CA CYS A 299 -14.62 -13.92 -5.92
C CYS A 299 -14.47 -15.36 -6.44
N ASP A 300 -15.42 -15.84 -7.23
CA ASP A 300 -15.36 -17.17 -7.86
C ASP A 300 -14.26 -17.23 -8.91
N ASP A 301 -14.25 -16.27 -9.84
CA ASP A 301 -13.22 -16.18 -10.87
C ASP A 301 -11.85 -15.91 -10.26
N ALA A 302 -11.77 -14.99 -9.30
CA ALA A 302 -10.51 -14.65 -8.64
C ALA A 302 -9.92 -15.84 -7.87
N ALA A 303 -10.70 -16.55 -7.06
CA ALA A 303 -10.22 -17.74 -6.35
C ALA A 303 -9.78 -18.85 -7.29
N THR A 304 -10.47 -19.00 -8.43
CA THR A 304 -10.11 -19.98 -9.47
C THR A 304 -8.78 -19.62 -10.12
N ARG A 305 -8.61 -18.36 -10.55
CA ARG A 305 -7.37 -17.87 -11.14
C ARG A 305 -6.19 -17.96 -10.18
N TRP A 306 -6.40 -17.60 -8.92
CA TRP A 306 -5.39 -17.75 -7.87
C TRP A 306 -4.97 -19.21 -7.71
N GLY A 307 -5.96 -20.11 -7.63
CA GLY A 307 -5.71 -21.55 -7.55
C GLY A 307 -4.90 -22.11 -8.72
N LEU A 308 -5.22 -21.71 -9.96
CA LEU A 308 -4.47 -22.08 -11.15
C LEU A 308 -3.03 -21.55 -11.11
N PHE A 309 -2.86 -20.27 -10.78
CA PHE A 309 -1.56 -19.62 -10.73
C PHE A 309 -0.61 -20.27 -9.72
N VAL A 310 -1.06 -20.47 -8.49
CA VAL A 310 -0.21 -21.06 -7.43
C VAL A 310 -0.03 -22.57 -7.56
N SER A 311 -0.76 -23.22 -8.45
CA SER A 311 -0.53 -24.63 -8.80
C SER A 311 0.65 -24.79 -9.75
N HIS A 312 1.12 -23.71 -10.38
CA HIS A 312 2.35 -23.74 -11.17
C HIS A 312 3.56 -24.04 -10.26
N PRO A 313 4.41 -25.03 -10.57
CA PRO A 313 5.44 -25.52 -9.65
C PRO A 313 6.41 -24.45 -9.12
N ALA A 314 6.76 -23.46 -9.95
CA ALA A 314 7.70 -22.40 -9.56
C ALA A 314 7.07 -21.26 -8.75
N VAL A 315 5.74 -21.05 -8.85
CA VAL A 315 5.10 -19.82 -8.34
C VAL A 315 5.20 -19.65 -6.82
N PRO A 316 4.94 -20.68 -5.99
CA PRO A 316 5.04 -20.55 -4.54
C PRO A 316 6.44 -20.08 -4.07
N ASP A 317 7.50 -20.61 -4.68
CA ASP A 317 8.87 -20.26 -4.31
C ASP A 317 9.27 -18.86 -4.81
N LEU A 318 8.79 -18.45 -5.99
CA LEU A 318 8.99 -17.09 -6.51
C LEU A 318 8.29 -16.04 -5.65
N ILE A 319 7.05 -16.29 -5.26
CA ILE A 319 6.30 -15.43 -4.33
C ILE A 319 7.03 -15.35 -2.99
N HIS A 320 7.54 -16.47 -2.49
CA HIS A 320 8.29 -16.49 -1.24
C HIS A 320 9.59 -15.68 -1.32
N ARG A 321 10.32 -15.77 -2.42
CA ARG A 321 11.52 -14.93 -2.66
C ARG A 321 11.17 -13.45 -2.66
N MET A 322 10.08 -13.05 -3.32
CA MET A 322 9.62 -11.65 -3.37
C MET A 322 9.21 -11.09 -2.00
N ARG A 323 8.90 -11.96 -1.03
CA ARG A 323 8.60 -11.58 0.34
C ARG A 323 9.85 -11.23 1.15
N ASP A 324 11.04 -11.71 0.78
CA ASP A 324 12.28 -11.37 1.49
C ASP A 324 12.53 -9.86 1.37
N ASP A 325 12.76 -9.16 2.49
CA ASP A 325 13.03 -7.71 2.50
C ASP A 325 14.50 -7.38 2.23
N THR A 326 15.38 -8.39 2.25
CA THR A 326 16.84 -8.23 2.07
C THR A 326 17.29 -8.30 0.61
N ILE A 327 16.44 -8.75 -0.31
CA ILE A 327 16.78 -8.84 -1.73
C ILE A 327 16.80 -7.47 -2.42
N SER A 328 17.71 -7.31 -3.38
CA SER A 328 17.87 -6.06 -4.13
C SER A 328 16.71 -5.81 -5.10
N ASN A 329 16.54 -4.55 -5.52
CA ASN A 329 15.54 -4.19 -6.54
C ASN A 329 15.75 -4.90 -7.89
N ALA A 330 17.01 -5.20 -8.25
CA ALA A 330 17.32 -5.99 -9.44
C ALA A 330 16.79 -7.42 -9.30
N VAL A 331 17.07 -8.09 -8.18
CA VAL A 331 16.56 -9.44 -7.90
C VAL A 331 15.03 -9.46 -7.85
N ARG A 332 14.39 -8.40 -7.32
CA ARG A 332 12.93 -8.24 -7.37
C ARG A 332 12.39 -8.08 -8.79
N HIS A 333 13.11 -7.36 -9.65
CA HIS A 333 12.73 -7.19 -11.05
C HIS A 333 12.77 -8.54 -11.79
N ASP A 334 13.88 -9.27 -11.67
CA ASP A 334 14.07 -10.58 -12.29
C ASP A 334 12.99 -11.57 -11.82
N SER A 335 12.76 -11.62 -10.51
CA SER A 335 11.75 -12.49 -9.91
C SER A 335 10.33 -12.13 -10.34
N LEU A 336 10.04 -10.83 -10.55
CA LEU A 336 8.76 -10.38 -11.11
C LEU A 336 8.63 -10.80 -12.59
N GLY A 337 9.72 -10.77 -13.36
CA GLY A 337 9.77 -11.28 -14.73
C GLY A 337 9.50 -12.79 -14.80
N GLU A 338 10.06 -13.57 -13.88
CA GLU A 338 9.78 -15.01 -13.75
C GLU A 338 8.29 -15.27 -13.38
N LEU A 339 7.72 -14.47 -12.47
CA LEU A 339 6.28 -14.53 -12.15
C LEU A 339 5.42 -14.16 -13.37
N ALA A 340 5.83 -13.17 -14.16
CA ALA A 340 5.14 -12.80 -15.39
C ALA A 340 5.19 -13.93 -16.42
N ALA A 341 6.34 -14.60 -16.58
CA ALA A 341 6.46 -15.76 -17.45
C ALA A 341 5.51 -16.90 -17.01
N ALA A 342 5.48 -17.23 -15.71
CA ALA A 342 4.57 -18.24 -15.17
C ALA A 342 3.10 -17.85 -15.38
N ALA A 343 2.74 -16.58 -15.23
CA ALA A 343 1.38 -16.11 -15.49
C ALA A 343 0.99 -16.25 -16.98
N ARG A 344 1.91 -15.95 -17.91
CA ARG A 344 1.69 -16.16 -19.36
C ARG A 344 1.45 -17.63 -19.67
N GLU A 345 2.23 -18.53 -19.06
CA GLU A 345 2.07 -19.98 -19.23
C GLU A 345 0.71 -20.46 -18.71
N VAL A 346 0.37 -20.11 -17.47
CA VAL A 346 -0.86 -20.57 -16.81
C VAL A 346 -2.11 -20.07 -17.53
N PHE A 347 -2.13 -18.79 -17.93
CA PHE A 347 -3.35 -18.15 -18.45
C PHE A 347 -3.40 -18.08 -19.98
N SER A 348 -2.27 -18.28 -20.69
CA SER A 348 -2.17 -18.02 -22.13
C SER A 348 -2.64 -16.61 -22.52
N GLU A 349 -2.42 -15.65 -21.62
CA GLU A 349 -2.82 -14.24 -21.74
C GLU A 349 -1.57 -13.35 -21.80
N HIS A 350 -1.70 -12.17 -22.42
CA HIS A 350 -0.65 -11.16 -22.34
C HIS A 350 -0.49 -10.63 -20.90
N VAL A 351 0.76 -10.38 -20.48
CA VAL A 351 1.05 -9.80 -19.16
C VAL A 351 1.34 -8.32 -19.32
N ASP A 352 0.34 -7.53 -18.95
CA ASP A 352 0.34 -6.08 -19.05
C ASP A 352 0.98 -5.36 -17.85
N TRP A 353 1.29 -6.09 -16.78
CA TRP A 353 1.74 -5.52 -15.50
C TRP A 353 3.24 -5.63 -15.26
N PHE A 354 3.99 -6.16 -16.23
CA PHE A 354 5.44 -6.24 -16.21
C PHE A 354 6.01 -5.76 -17.55
N HIS A 355 7.03 -4.92 -17.49
CA HIS A 355 7.76 -4.40 -18.64
C HIS A 355 9.26 -4.61 -18.40
N GLU A 356 9.93 -5.27 -19.34
CA GLU A 356 11.36 -5.58 -19.24
C GLU A 356 12.23 -4.32 -19.16
N ASP A 357 11.80 -3.23 -19.81
CA ASP A 357 12.52 -1.96 -19.82
C ASP A 357 12.31 -1.10 -18.55
N ASP A 358 11.47 -1.54 -17.61
CA ASP A 358 11.14 -0.79 -16.38
C ASP A 358 11.99 -1.23 -15.18
N GLU A 359 13.32 -1.08 -15.32
CA GLU A 359 14.27 -1.24 -14.20
C GLU A 359 14.21 -0.09 -13.18
N GLY A 360 13.47 0.99 -13.49
CA GLY A 360 13.61 2.29 -12.85
C GLY A 360 13.59 2.31 -11.32
N ASP A 361 14.28 3.30 -10.75
CA ASP A 361 14.30 3.59 -9.31
C ASP A 361 12.87 3.76 -8.79
N HIS A 362 12.36 2.72 -8.13
CA HIS A 362 11.20 2.86 -7.27
C HIS A 362 11.63 3.59 -6.00
N PRO A 363 10.72 4.32 -5.33
CA PRO A 363 11.01 4.83 -4.00
C PRO A 363 11.39 3.62 -3.14
N ASP A 364 12.67 3.51 -2.78
CA ASP A 364 13.15 2.47 -1.88
C ASP A 364 12.30 2.49 -0.60
N ALA A 365 11.96 1.28 -0.15
CA ALA A 365 11.24 1.00 1.08
C ALA A 365 11.96 1.64 2.29
#